data_AF-A0A016W3D4-F1
#
_entry.id   AF-A0A016W3D4-F1
#
_cell.length_a   1.000
_cell.length_b   1.000
_cell.length_c   1.000
_cell.angle_alpha   90.00
_cell.angle_beta   90.00
_cell.angle_gamma   90.00
#
_symmetry.space_group_name_H-M   'P 1'
#
loop_
_entity.id
_entity.type
_entity.pdbx_description
1 polymer ?
#
loop_
_entity_poly.entity_id
_entity_poly.type
_entity_poly.pdbx_seq_one_letter_code
_entity_poly.pdbx_strand_id
1 'polypeptide(L)'
;MMIKGFANRESLRLMKEEPDRANFLMSPAYVNAWYQPERNSITFPYAYLNPPFYNLKYPQAFNYGGQGGTGGHEIVHGFDDEGVQFGPDGSLSKCMWHECGWMTSKSKDGFRDMAQCVVTQYKFVNNHQNFRLKTDSNGRCMDRTYFISALNVVQKRAVTSCVQMARPPKEKTSPILEVIPQGPPKVLDR
;
A
#
# COMPACT_ATOMS: atom_id res chain seq x y z
N MET A 1 29.66 -5.76 -17.77
CA MET A 1 29.41 -4.69 -18.78
C MET A 1 28.15 -4.95 -19.64
N MET A 2 27.84 -6.22 -20.01
CA MET A 2 26.69 -6.52 -20.87
C MET A 2 25.29 -6.30 -20.26
N ILE A 3 25.07 -6.57 -18.97
CA ILE A 3 23.75 -6.41 -18.33
C ILE A 3 23.25 -4.96 -18.36
N LYS A 4 24.13 -3.99 -18.05
CA LYS A 4 23.79 -2.55 -18.10
C LYS A 4 23.48 -2.09 -19.53
N GLY A 5 24.22 -2.59 -20.52
CA GLY A 5 23.97 -2.27 -21.93
C GLY A 5 22.61 -2.80 -22.41
N PHE A 6 22.25 -4.02 -22.02
CA PHE A 6 20.93 -4.58 -22.31
C PHE A 6 19.80 -3.79 -21.64
N ALA A 7 19.94 -3.49 -20.34
CA ALA A 7 18.94 -2.71 -19.60
C ALA A 7 18.70 -1.34 -20.24
N ASN A 8 19.76 -0.61 -20.60
CA ASN A 8 19.62 0.69 -21.27
C ASN A 8 18.94 0.58 -22.63
N ARG A 9 19.32 -0.43 -23.43
CA ARG A 9 18.68 -0.68 -24.73
C ARG A 9 17.19 -0.98 -24.57
N GLU A 10 16.83 -1.77 -23.58
CA GLU A 10 15.45 -2.11 -23.28
C GLU A 10 14.65 -0.89 -22.82
N SER A 11 15.19 -0.07 -21.92
CA SER A 11 14.55 1.19 -21.51
C SER A 11 14.31 2.12 -22.70
N LEU A 12 15.26 2.24 -23.63
CA LEU A 12 15.08 3.04 -24.85
C LEU A 12 14.04 2.45 -25.81
N ARG A 13 13.93 1.12 -25.88
CA ARG A 13 12.92 0.41 -26.67
C ARG A 13 11.52 0.70 -26.13
N LEU A 14 11.32 0.61 -24.81
CA LEU A 14 10.05 0.83 -24.15
C LEU A 14 9.51 2.26 -24.30
N MET A 15 10.35 3.28 -24.51
CA MET A 15 9.89 4.65 -24.79
C MET A 15 9.06 4.78 -26.07
N LYS A 16 9.13 3.79 -26.98
CA LYS A 16 8.39 3.78 -28.24
C LYS A 16 7.12 2.92 -28.18
N GLU A 17 6.87 2.27 -27.04
CA GLU A 17 5.74 1.38 -26.85
C GLU A 17 4.71 2.01 -25.92
N GLU A 18 3.46 1.57 -26.05
CA GLU A 18 2.42 1.97 -25.12
C GLU A 18 2.68 1.37 -23.72
N PRO A 19 2.35 2.09 -22.64
CA PRO A 19 2.55 1.57 -21.29
C PRO A 19 1.75 0.30 -21.02
N ASP A 20 2.45 -0.81 -20.80
CA ASP A 20 1.83 -2.06 -20.38
C ASP A 20 1.56 -2.08 -18.87
N ARG A 21 0.27 -2.07 -18.49
CA ARG A 21 -0.19 -2.11 -17.09
C ARG A 21 -0.02 -3.48 -16.40
N ALA A 22 0.19 -4.57 -17.14
CA ALA A 22 0.40 -5.91 -16.59
C ALA A 22 1.86 -6.16 -16.17
N ASN A 23 2.79 -5.29 -16.57
CA ASN A 23 4.20 -5.43 -16.24
C ASN A 23 4.50 -5.01 -14.79
N PHE A 24 5.39 -5.77 -14.12
CA PHE A 24 5.84 -5.53 -12.75
C PHE A 24 7.20 -4.83 -12.72
N LEU A 25 7.38 -3.94 -11.73
CA LEU A 25 8.63 -3.20 -11.55
C LEU A 25 9.83 -4.10 -11.23
N MET A 26 9.62 -5.14 -10.42
CA MET A 26 10.68 -6.00 -9.91
C MET A 26 10.26 -7.47 -9.92
N SER A 27 11.27 -8.35 -9.76
CA SER A 27 11.08 -9.80 -9.69
C SER A 27 10.18 -10.21 -8.51
N PRO A 28 9.36 -11.28 -8.66
CA PRO A 28 8.55 -11.82 -7.57
C PRO A 28 9.38 -12.38 -6.40
N ALA A 29 10.70 -12.54 -6.56
CA ALA A 29 11.63 -13.00 -5.53
C ALA A 29 12.08 -11.90 -4.56
N TYR A 30 11.73 -10.64 -4.79
CA TYR A 30 12.06 -9.55 -3.86
C TYR A 30 11.19 -9.62 -2.60
N VAL A 31 11.82 -9.51 -1.44
CA VAL A 31 11.12 -9.39 -0.15
C VAL A 31 10.86 -7.91 0.11
N ASN A 32 9.84 -7.36 -0.56
CA ASN A 32 9.40 -5.97 -0.41
C ASN A 32 7.91 -5.84 -0.76
N ALA A 33 7.33 -4.64 -0.61
CA ALA A 33 6.06 -4.24 -1.23
C ALA A 33 6.22 -2.83 -1.80
N TRP A 34 5.34 -2.43 -2.72
CA TRP A 34 5.38 -1.07 -3.26
C TRP A 34 4.04 -0.61 -3.84
N TYR A 35 3.84 0.71 -3.79
CA TYR A 35 2.84 1.45 -4.53
C TYR A 35 3.46 2.10 -5.78
N GLN A 36 2.71 2.13 -6.89
CA GLN A 36 3.09 2.83 -8.12
C GLN A 36 2.04 3.88 -8.46
N PRO A 37 2.31 5.18 -8.28
CA PRO A 37 1.32 6.24 -8.44
C PRO A 37 0.80 6.35 -9.89
N GLU A 38 1.67 6.19 -10.89
CA GLU A 38 1.31 6.29 -12.31
C GLU A 38 0.36 5.18 -12.76
N ARG A 39 0.29 4.10 -11.98
CA ARG A 39 -0.58 2.94 -12.23
C ARG A 39 -1.74 2.87 -11.25
N ASN A 40 -1.72 3.67 -10.18
CA ASN A 40 -2.58 3.54 -9.01
C ASN A 40 -2.69 2.06 -8.57
N SER A 41 -1.53 1.43 -8.33
CA SER A 41 -1.43 -0.02 -8.10
C SER A 41 -0.52 -0.35 -6.91
N ILE A 42 -0.89 -1.38 -6.16
CA ILE A 42 -0.12 -1.95 -5.06
C ILE A 42 0.34 -3.34 -5.45
N THR A 43 1.62 -3.65 -5.23
CA THR A 43 2.20 -4.95 -5.53
C THR A 43 2.77 -5.64 -4.29
N PHE A 44 2.39 -6.89 -4.09
CA PHE A 44 3.00 -7.81 -3.13
C PHE A 44 3.69 -8.97 -3.89
N PRO A 45 5.02 -8.95 -4.02
CA PRO A 45 5.80 -10.07 -4.52
C PRO A 45 5.55 -11.36 -3.73
N TYR A 46 5.65 -12.50 -4.42
CA TYR A 46 5.46 -13.81 -3.81
C TYR A 46 6.41 -14.05 -2.63
N ALA A 47 7.67 -13.64 -2.73
CA ALA A 47 8.64 -13.82 -1.65
C ALA A 47 8.24 -13.09 -0.35
N TYR A 48 7.52 -11.96 -0.45
CA TYR A 48 7.04 -11.20 0.70
C TYR A 48 5.88 -11.89 1.45
N LEU A 49 5.14 -12.78 0.78
CA LEU A 49 3.99 -13.52 1.36
C LEU A 49 4.42 -14.74 2.19
N ASN A 50 5.57 -14.67 2.85
CA ASN A 50 6.15 -15.75 3.66
C ASN A 50 6.38 -15.28 5.12
N PRO A 51 6.64 -16.23 6.04
CA PRO A 51 7.08 -15.88 7.40
C PRO A 51 8.31 -14.98 7.39
N PRO A 52 8.42 -14.00 8.31
CA PRO A 52 7.53 -13.76 9.45
C PRO A 52 6.28 -12.91 9.12
N PHE A 53 6.18 -12.38 7.91
CA PHE A 53 5.15 -11.40 7.55
C PHE A 53 3.78 -12.03 7.34
N TYR A 54 3.74 -13.26 6.81
CA TYR A 54 2.50 -14.01 6.56
C TYR A 54 2.67 -15.51 6.81
N ASN A 55 1.68 -16.12 7.47
CA ASN A 55 1.52 -17.57 7.44
C ASN A 55 0.04 -17.95 7.63
N LEU A 56 -0.45 -18.89 6.83
CA LEU A 56 -1.82 -19.41 6.96
C LEU A 56 -2.13 -20.00 8.35
N LYS A 57 -1.11 -20.48 9.06
CA LYS A 57 -1.23 -21.08 10.40
C LYS A 57 -1.11 -20.05 11.53
N TYR A 58 -0.75 -18.80 11.25
CA TYR A 58 -0.67 -17.78 12.29
C TYR A 58 -2.07 -17.32 12.72
N PRO A 59 -2.27 -16.96 14.01
CA PRO A 59 -3.47 -16.25 14.41
C PRO A 59 -3.65 -15.00 13.54
N GLN A 60 -4.90 -14.69 13.16
CA GLN A 60 -5.19 -13.60 12.22
C GLN A 60 -4.57 -12.27 12.65
N ALA A 61 -4.47 -12.01 13.95
CA ALA A 61 -3.83 -10.81 14.50
C ALA A 61 -2.39 -10.61 13.99
N PHE A 62 -1.59 -11.68 13.86
CA PHE A 62 -0.23 -11.60 13.34
C PHE A 62 -0.21 -11.28 11.86
N ASN A 63 -1.06 -11.93 11.06
CA ASN A 63 -1.17 -11.65 9.62
C ASN A 63 -1.69 -10.23 9.35
N TYR A 64 -2.58 -9.71 10.20
CA TYR A 64 -3.03 -8.33 10.12
C TYR A 64 -1.96 -7.33 10.57
N GLY A 65 -1.17 -7.65 11.59
CA GLY A 65 -0.04 -6.83 11.99
C GLY A 65 1.08 -6.80 10.95
N GLY A 66 1.36 -7.94 10.31
CA GLY A 66 2.31 -8.07 9.21
C GLY A 66 1.73 -7.55 7.88
N GLN A 67 1.14 -8.44 7.09
CA GLN A 67 0.60 -8.08 5.76
C GLN A 67 -0.49 -7.01 5.80
N GLY A 68 -1.37 -7.02 6.80
CA GLY A 68 -2.40 -5.97 6.92
C GLY A 68 -1.78 -4.59 7.15
N GLY A 69 -0.72 -4.51 7.96
CA GLY A 69 0.07 -3.30 8.19
C GLY A 69 0.75 -2.82 6.91
N THR A 70 1.46 -3.70 6.21
CA THR A 70 2.10 -3.37 4.93
C THR A 70 1.07 -2.96 3.88
N GLY A 71 -0.07 -3.65 3.78
CA GLY A 71 -1.17 -3.26 2.91
C GLY A 71 -1.72 -1.86 3.20
N GLY A 72 -1.88 -1.52 4.48
CA GLY A 72 -2.26 -0.18 4.89
C GLY A 72 -1.20 0.87 4.51
N HIS A 73 0.08 0.55 4.68
CA HIS A 73 1.21 1.41 4.29
C HIS A 73 1.21 1.72 2.79
N GLU A 74 1.11 0.69 1.95
CA GLU A 74 1.10 0.89 0.48
C GLU A 74 -0.15 1.63 -0.02
N ILE A 75 -1.31 1.45 0.61
CA ILE A 75 -2.51 2.25 0.27
C ILE A 75 -2.27 3.73 0.58
N VAL A 76 -1.63 4.04 1.70
CA VAL A 76 -1.39 5.43 2.11
C VAL A 76 -0.40 6.13 1.19
N HIS A 77 0.49 5.41 0.49
CA HIS A 77 1.32 6.00 -0.55
C HIS A 77 0.51 6.60 -1.72
N GLY A 78 -0.73 6.17 -1.95
CA GLY A 78 -1.64 6.87 -2.88
C GLY A 78 -2.15 8.22 -2.36
N PHE A 79 -1.90 8.53 -1.09
CA PHE A 79 -2.40 9.70 -0.38
C PHE A 79 -1.33 10.41 0.46
N ASP A 80 -0.05 10.13 0.24
CA ASP A 80 1.04 10.93 0.78
C ASP A 80 1.25 12.20 -0.06
N ASP A 81 2.25 13.01 0.29
CA ASP A 81 2.51 14.30 -0.36
C ASP A 81 2.81 14.20 -1.86
N GLU A 82 3.33 13.07 -2.33
CA GLU A 82 3.53 12.80 -3.75
C GLU A 82 2.30 12.14 -4.37
N GLY A 83 1.74 11.12 -3.71
CA GLY A 83 0.63 10.30 -4.19
C GLY A 83 -0.66 11.08 -4.44
N VAL A 84 -1.01 12.04 -3.56
CA VAL A 84 -2.23 12.86 -3.72
C VAL A 84 -2.26 13.69 -5.00
N GLN A 85 -1.12 13.89 -5.66
CA GLN A 85 -1.03 14.63 -6.92
C GLN A 85 -1.57 13.80 -8.09
N PHE A 86 -1.58 12.47 -7.96
CA PHE A 86 -2.06 11.54 -8.97
C PHE A 86 -3.57 11.31 -8.83
N GLY A 87 -4.26 11.33 -9.96
CA GLY A 87 -5.66 11.00 -10.08
C GLY A 87 -5.93 9.49 -9.99
N PRO A 88 -7.21 9.08 -10.02
CA PRO A 88 -7.61 7.68 -9.85
C PRO A 88 -7.10 6.74 -10.97
N ASP A 89 -6.75 7.28 -12.12
CA ASP A 89 -6.16 6.56 -13.25
C ASP A 89 -4.62 6.58 -13.27
N GLY A 90 -4.00 7.27 -12.30
CA GLY A 90 -2.56 7.50 -12.23
C GLY A 90 -2.08 8.69 -13.07
N SER A 91 -2.99 9.57 -13.53
CA SER A 91 -2.62 10.78 -14.27
C SER A 91 -2.39 11.98 -13.35
N LEU A 92 -1.43 12.84 -13.71
CA LEU A 92 -1.31 14.17 -13.10
C LEU A 92 -2.26 15.12 -13.81
N SER A 93 -2.99 15.94 -13.04
CA SER A 93 -3.90 16.94 -13.58
C SER A 93 -3.71 18.29 -12.90
N LYS A 94 -4.11 19.38 -13.58
CA LYS A 94 -4.07 20.77 -13.06
C LYS A 94 -2.71 21.16 -12.47
N CYS A 95 -1.64 20.85 -13.20
CA CYS A 95 -0.28 21.11 -12.79
C CYS A 95 0.09 22.61 -12.85
N MET A 96 0.74 23.07 -11.79
CA MET A 96 1.47 24.33 -11.69
C MET A 96 2.95 24.02 -11.45
N TRP A 97 3.83 25.03 -11.49
CA TRP A 97 5.28 24.84 -11.30
C TRP A 97 5.71 24.19 -9.98
N HIS A 98 4.83 24.14 -8.97
CA HIS A 98 5.15 23.65 -7.63
C HIS A 98 4.20 22.55 -7.12
N GLU A 99 3.14 22.21 -7.86
CA GLU A 99 2.20 21.14 -7.48
C GLU A 99 1.33 20.72 -8.66
N CYS A 100 0.93 19.45 -8.68
CA CYS A 100 -0.19 18.95 -9.47
C CYS A 100 -1.29 18.44 -8.53
N GLY A 101 -2.51 18.26 -9.04
CA GLY A 101 -3.51 17.49 -8.32
C GLY A 101 -4.95 17.83 -8.60
N TRP A 102 -5.81 16.98 -8.05
CA TRP A 102 -7.26 17.03 -8.21
C TRP A 102 -7.98 17.69 -7.02
N MET A 103 -7.28 17.91 -5.90
CA MET A 103 -7.83 18.50 -4.69
C MET A 103 -8.27 19.96 -4.86
N THR A 104 -9.35 20.34 -4.16
CA THR A 104 -9.76 21.75 -4.02
C THR A 104 -8.76 22.52 -3.16
N SER A 105 -8.69 23.85 -3.30
CA SER A 105 -7.78 24.68 -2.49
C SER A 105 -7.95 24.46 -0.99
N LYS A 106 -9.20 24.41 -0.51
CA LYS A 106 -9.51 24.16 0.91
C LYS A 106 -9.01 22.79 1.39
N SER A 107 -9.14 21.75 0.57
CA SER A 107 -8.64 20.40 0.90
C SER A 107 -7.11 20.38 0.93
N LYS A 108 -6.45 21.09 0.02
CA LYS A 108 -4.99 21.20 -0.01
C LYS A 108 -4.46 21.86 1.26
N ASP A 109 -5.08 22.94 1.71
CA ASP A 109 -4.66 23.63 2.94
C ASP A 109 -4.82 22.71 4.17
N GLY A 110 -5.97 22.03 4.29
CA GLY A 110 -6.18 21.06 5.37
C GLY A 110 -5.21 19.86 5.33
N PHE A 111 -4.87 19.37 4.13
CA PHE A 111 -3.86 18.33 3.96
C PHE A 111 -2.48 18.79 4.44
N ARG A 112 -2.06 19.99 4.04
CA ARG A 112 -0.79 20.60 4.46
C ARG A 112 -0.73 20.77 5.98
N ASP A 113 -1.81 21.22 6.60
CA ASP A 113 -1.87 21.39 8.05
C ASP A 113 -1.69 20.04 8.79
N MET A 114 -2.36 18.98 8.32
CA MET A 114 -2.20 17.64 8.90
C MET A 114 -0.79 17.08 8.69
N ALA A 115 -0.24 17.21 7.47
CA ALA A 115 1.11 16.76 7.13
C ALA A 115 2.17 17.49 7.97
N GLN A 116 2.00 18.80 8.16
CA GLN A 116 2.89 19.63 8.97
C GLN A 116 2.94 19.17 10.43
N CYS A 117 1.85 18.60 10.94
CA CYS A 117 1.87 18.00 12.27
C CYS A 117 2.78 16.76 12.33
N VAL A 118 2.66 15.83 11.38
CA VAL A 118 3.51 14.63 11.30
C VAL A 118 4.98 15.04 11.16
N VAL A 119 5.28 15.98 10.25
CA VAL A 119 6.61 16.58 10.11
C VAL A 119 7.14 17.07 11.45
N THR A 120 6.30 17.74 12.24
CA THR A 120 6.73 18.24 13.55
C THR A 120 6.97 17.12 14.54
N GLN A 121 6.08 16.12 14.59
CA GLN A 121 6.21 14.99 15.50
C GLN A 121 7.56 14.28 15.34
N TYR A 122 7.99 14.06 14.10
CA TYR A 122 9.23 13.34 13.79
C TYR A 122 10.48 14.23 13.76
N LYS A 123 10.31 15.56 13.93
CA LYS A 123 11.40 16.55 13.84
C LYS A 123 12.56 16.31 14.82
N PHE A 124 12.31 15.68 15.98
CA PHE A 124 13.32 15.47 17.02
C PHE A 124 13.81 14.02 17.10
N VAL A 125 13.42 13.16 16.16
CA VAL A 125 14.02 11.84 16.02
C VAL A 125 15.40 12.05 15.42
N ASN A 126 16.40 12.24 16.29
CA ASN A 126 17.79 12.43 15.90
C ASN A 126 18.34 11.19 15.18
N ASN A 127 18.15 11.14 13.87
CA ASN A 127 19.12 10.57 12.95
C ASN A 127 18.90 11.19 11.56
N HIS A 128 19.84 12.06 11.19
CA HIS A 128 20.11 12.54 9.83
C HIS A 128 18.88 12.78 8.94
N GLN A 129 18.28 13.98 8.97
CA GLN A 129 18.01 14.87 7.82
C GLN A 129 17.21 16.09 8.32
N ASN A 130 17.70 17.29 8.07
CA ASN A 130 17.20 18.55 8.65
C ASN A 130 15.80 18.94 8.12
N PHE A 131 14.80 19.03 9.00
CA PHE A 131 13.49 19.62 8.67
C PHE A 131 13.09 20.73 9.69
N ARG A 132 12.80 21.95 9.21
CA ARG A 132 12.27 23.11 9.96
C ARG A 132 10.98 23.59 9.26
N LEU A 133 9.90 24.11 9.86
CA LEU A 133 9.34 24.22 11.23
C LEU A 133 7.95 24.91 11.09
N LYS A 134 6.88 24.38 11.72
CA LYS A 134 5.85 25.10 12.53
C LYS A 134 4.75 24.13 12.99
N THR A 135 4.23 24.32 14.21
CA THR A 135 3.08 23.61 14.81
C THR A 135 1.87 24.51 14.92
N ASP A 136 0.67 23.93 14.90
CA ASP A 136 -0.56 24.59 15.36
C ASP A 136 -0.68 24.59 16.91
N SER A 137 -1.67 25.32 17.43
CA SER A 137 -1.91 25.56 18.85
C SER A 137 -2.57 24.40 19.62
N ASN A 138 -2.97 23.31 18.95
CA ASN A 138 -3.74 22.22 19.55
C ASN A 138 -3.01 20.87 19.58
N GLY A 139 -1.82 20.76 18.98
CA GLY A 139 -0.85 19.70 19.26
C GLY A 139 -1.30 18.26 18.98
N ARG A 140 -2.36 18.04 18.20
CA ARG A 140 -2.88 16.70 17.88
C ARG A 140 -2.51 16.32 16.45
N CYS A 141 -1.44 15.55 16.30
CA CYS A 141 -1.02 15.04 15.01
C CYS A 141 -1.81 13.81 14.56
N MET A 142 -2.15 13.80 13.27
CA MET A 142 -2.81 12.70 12.55
C MET A 142 -1.83 11.57 12.18
N ASP A 143 -0.79 11.32 12.97
CA ASP A 143 0.13 10.17 12.79
C ASP A 143 -0.56 8.81 13.01
N ARG A 144 -1.84 8.85 13.38
CA ARG A 144 -2.62 7.65 13.62
C ARG A 144 -3.03 6.92 12.34
N THR A 145 -2.99 7.50 11.15
CA THR A 145 -3.56 6.85 9.95
C THR A 145 -2.85 5.54 9.56
N TYR A 146 -1.52 5.48 9.70
CA TYR A 146 -0.73 4.27 9.42
C TYR A 146 -1.11 3.09 10.33
N PHE A 147 -1.21 3.34 11.64
CA PHE A 147 -1.58 2.32 12.61
C PHE A 147 -3.10 2.08 12.66
N ILE A 148 -3.93 3.10 12.43
CA ILE A 148 -5.39 3.00 12.47
C ILE A 148 -5.94 2.21 11.30
N SER A 149 -5.35 2.23 10.10
CA SER A 149 -5.81 1.36 9.02
C SER A 149 -5.67 -0.11 9.40
N ALA A 150 -4.49 -0.52 9.90
CA ALA A 150 -4.24 -1.86 10.42
C ALA A 150 -5.05 -2.18 11.69
N LEU A 151 -5.07 -1.27 12.67
CA LEU A 151 -5.82 -1.43 13.92
C LEU A 151 -7.32 -1.45 13.71
N ASN A 152 -7.89 -0.68 12.77
CA ASN A 152 -9.33 -0.74 12.48
C ASN A 152 -9.70 -2.07 11.85
N VAL A 153 -8.83 -2.66 11.02
CA VAL A 153 -9.06 -4.00 10.46
C VAL A 153 -8.96 -5.06 11.56
N VAL A 154 -7.96 -4.96 12.43
CA VAL A 154 -7.81 -5.84 13.61
C VAL A 154 -8.99 -5.66 14.58
N GLN A 155 -9.39 -4.44 14.93
CA GLN A 155 -10.47 -4.14 15.88
C GLN A 155 -11.83 -4.52 15.31
N LYS A 156 -12.13 -4.22 14.03
CA LYS A 156 -13.41 -4.63 13.42
C LYS A 156 -13.58 -6.15 13.42
N ARG A 157 -12.50 -6.92 13.22
CA ARG A 157 -12.57 -8.39 13.27
C ARG A 157 -12.39 -8.99 14.67
N ALA A 158 -11.58 -8.41 15.55
CA ALA A 158 -11.41 -8.87 16.93
C ALA A 158 -12.70 -8.65 17.74
N VAL A 159 -13.43 -7.55 17.52
CA VAL A 159 -14.76 -7.37 18.12
C VAL A 159 -15.75 -8.40 17.58
N THR A 160 -15.69 -8.74 16.29
CA THR A 160 -16.54 -9.79 15.70
C THR A 160 -16.18 -11.18 16.24
N SER A 161 -14.88 -11.46 16.43
CA SER A 161 -14.38 -12.73 16.95
C SER A 161 -14.66 -12.91 18.44
N CYS A 162 -14.55 -11.84 19.26
CA CYS A 162 -14.95 -11.87 20.68
C CYS A 162 -16.47 -12.07 20.83
N VAL A 163 -17.28 -11.48 19.94
CA VAL A 163 -18.73 -11.69 19.93
C VAL A 163 -19.12 -13.11 19.48
N GLN A 164 -18.34 -13.74 18.60
CA GLN A 164 -18.54 -15.15 18.21
C GLN A 164 -18.05 -16.14 19.27
N MET A 165 -17.03 -15.81 20.06
CA MET A 165 -16.56 -16.64 21.18
C MET A 165 -17.49 -16.59 22.41
N ALA A 166 -18.37 -15.58 22.50
CA ALA A 166 -19.36 -15.44 23.58
C ALA A 166 -20.73 -16.09 23.26
N ARG A 167 -20.91 -16.71 22.09
CA ARG A 167 -22.15 -17.42 21.74
C ARG A 167 -21.98 -18.93 21.98
N PRO A 168 -22.94 -19.59 22.67
CA PRO A 168 -22.92 -21.05 22.79
C PRO A 168 -22.93 -21.70 21.40
N PRO A 169 -22.25 -22.85 21.23
CA PRO A 169 -22.04 -23.45 19.92
C PRO A 169 -23.39 -23.85 19.32
N LYS A 170 -23.79 -23.19 18.22
CA LYS A 170 -24.79 -23.74 17.31
C LYS A 170 -24.05 -24.52 16.22
N GLU A 171 -24.60 -25.69 15.90
CA GLU A 171 -24.03 -26.71 15.01
C GLU A 171 -23.37 -26.13 13.76
N LYS A 172 -22.16 -26.62 13.47
CA LYS A 172 -21.42 -26.30 12.26
C LYS A 172 -22.12 -26.92 11.05
N THR A 173 -22.77 -26.08 10.24
CA THR A 173 -22.86 -26.33 8.81
C THR A 173 -21.85 -25.40 8.13
N SER A 174 -20.75 -25.96 7.64
CA SER A 174 -19.78 -25.24 6.80
C SER A 174 -20.46 -24.72 5.54
N PRO A 175 -20.25 -23.45 5.12
CA PRO A 175 -20.47 -23.08 3.74
C PRO A 175 -19.33 -23.69 2.91
N ILE A 176 -19.71 -24.61 2.04
CA ILE A 176 -18.91 -25.15 0.96
C ILE A 176 -18.42 -23.96 0.13
N LEU A 177 -17.09 -23.72 0.11
CA LEU A 177 -16.50 -22.96 -0.99
C LEU A 177 -16.65 -23.83 -2.24
N GLU A 178 -17.52 -23.42 -3.17
CA GLU A 178 -17.51 -23.95 -4.53
C GLU A 178 -16.14 -23.67 -5.14
N VAL A 179 -15.34 -24.73 -5.24
CA VAL A 179 -14.17 -24.78 -6.09
C VAL A 179 -14.68 -24.80 -7.52
N ILE A 180 -14.52 -23.69 -8.24
CA ILE A 180 -14.69 -23.67 -9.70
C ILE A 180 -13.71 -24.71 -10.26
N PRO A 181 -14.16 -25.75 -11.00
CA PRO A 181 -13.26 -26.76 -11.50
C PRO A 181 -12.36 -26.14 -12.58
N GLN A 182 -11.08 -26.00 -12.26
CA GLN A 182 -10.04 -25.73 -13.25
C GLN A 182 -9.95 -26.97 -14.14
N GLY A 183 -10.34 -26.84 -15.40
CA GLY A 183 -10.11 -27.86 -16.42
C GLY A 183 -8.62 -28.17 -16.58
N PRO A 184 -8.25 -29.34 -17.13
CA PRO A 184 -6.85 -29.75 -17.20
C PRO A 184 -6.02 -28.76 -18.02
N PRO A 185 -4.75 -28.53 -17.64
CA PRO A 185 -3.88 -27.59 -18.33
C PRO A 185 -3.66 -28.03 -19.79
N LYS A 186 -3.91 -27.13 -20.74
CA LYS A 186 -3.55 -27.34 -22.14
C LYS A 186 -2.03 -27.38 -22.25
N VAL A 187 -1.51 -28.54 -22.64
CA VAL A 187 -0.12 -28.70 -23.07
C VAL A 187 0.03 -27.92 -24.38
N LEU A 188 0.84 -26.86 -24.37
CA LEU A 188 1.34 -26.25 -25.59
C LEU A 188 2.49 -27.14 -26.07
N ASP A 189 2.24 -27.87 -27.16
CA ASP A 189 3.28 -28.60 -27.89
C ASP A 189 4.22 -27.59 -28.56
N ARG A 190 5.49 -27.99 -28.73
CA ARG A 190 6.60 -27.12 -29.16
C ARG A 190 6.51 -26.65 -30.61
#